data_AF-A0A1L9QQE3-F1
#
_entry.id   AF-A0A1L9QQE3-F1
#
_cell.length_a   1.000
_cell.length_b   1.000
_cell.length_c   1.000
_cell.angle_alpha   90.00
_cell.angle_beta   90.00
_cell.angle_gamma   90.00
#
_symmetry.space_group_name_H-M   'P 1'
#
loop_
_entity.id
_entity.type
_entity.pdbx_description
1 polymer ?
#
loop_
_entity_poly.entity_id
_entity_poly.type
_entity_poly.pdbx_seq_one_letter_code
_entity_poly.pdbx_strand_id
1 'polypeptide(L)'
;MQNWKDYLDRSWSLVNEYFHSNQIDPSKLVDHELVRTHLKACQKSTPKGVSISKNRSRLSLRFKVASKSQTSDNGCNENFTRDGCINTLAKALAVFNQLKEFDKESEFWSWYESEIKGAQVLVDDVLTIGDAIEIVKANYLNGYDKCGRKRSDEKSKVNTLAGYHQAYGTYHQKLNPALKLTGENIISEIMRNWETLYHKKNKGFKMAYAACCKLLRDTKLSSELDRVTSHFGAIRVVKKTEMQTIDLETFLDFRARALGLNGYKLTKAQLNNIESRKSWFKAACINLVYGFRCSEFKAIRNLDEPVTIDG
;
A
#
# COMPACT_ATOMS: atom_id res chain seq x y z
N MET A 1 -2.22 31.21 2.58
CA MET A 1 -2.32 29.84 3.13
C MET A 1 -1.24 29.00 2.49
N GLN A 2 -0.27 28.51 3.28
CA GLN A 2 0.68 27.51 2.80
C GLN A 2 -0.11 26.30 2.30
N ASN A 3 0.15 25.83 1.07
CA ASN A 3 -0.63 24.76 0.45
C ASN A 3 -0.42 23.47 1.25
N TRP A 4 -1.51 22.76 1.61
CA TRP A 4 -1.44 21.46 2.29
C TRP A 4 -0.50 20.47 1.57
N LYS A 5 -0.45 20.56 0.24
CA LYS A 5 0.47 19.80 -0.61
C LYS A 5 1.95 20.06 -0.27
N ASP A 6 2.32 21.28 0.11
CA ASP A 6 3.70 21.63 0.45
C ASP A 6 4.15 20.92 1.73
N TYR A 7 3.28 20.85 2.74
CA TYR A 7 3.57 20.13 3.98
C TYR A 7 3.69 18.63 3.73
N LEU A 8 2.87 18.08 2.84
CA LEU A 8 2.93 16.67 2.48
C LEU A 8 4.22 16.33 1.72
N ASP A 9 4.58 17.13 0.71
CA ASP A 9 5.82 16.98 -0.06
C ASP A 9 7.04 17.12 0.85
N ARG A 10 7.05 18.12 1.74
CA ARG A 10 8.11 18.31 2.73
C ARG A 10 8.23 17.11 3.68
N SER A 11 7.10 16.54 4.11
CA SER A 11 7.08 15.38 4.99
C SER A 11 7.70 14.15 4.34
N TRP A 12 7.40 13.91 3.06
CA TRP A 12 8.04 12.85 2.28
C TRP A 12 9.55 13.07 2.14
N SER A 13 9.98 14.29 1.81
CA SER A 13 11.41 14.62 1.71
C SER A 13 12.15 14.34 3.01
N LEU A 14 11.60 14.77 4.15
CA LEU A 14 12.20 14.55 5.47
C LEU A 14 12.30 13.06 5.86
N VAL A 15 11.30 12.25 5.49
CA VAL A 15 11.32 10.81 5.75
C VAL A 15 12.31 10.11 4.83
N ASN A 16 12.39 10.49 3.56
CA ASN A 16 13.38 9.96 2.63
C ASN A 16 14.80 10.31 3.07
N GLU A 17 15.04 11.55 3.50
CA GLU A 17 16.33 11.98 4.05
C GLU A 17 16.72 11.16 5.28
N TYR A 18 15.75 10.89 6.18
CA TYR A 18 15.97 10.00 7.32
C TYR A 18 16.34 8.58 6.87
N PHE A 19 15.65 8.01 5.88
CA PHE A 19 15.99 6.67 5.37
C PHE A 19 17.37 6.63 4.74
N HIS A 20 17.72 7.61 3.90
CA HIS A 20 19.04 7.71 3.29
C HIS A 20 20.14 7.83 4.34
N SER A 21 19.98 8.74 5.30
CA SER A 21 20.97 8.98 6.36
C SER A 21 21.18 7.77 7.28
N ASN A 22 20.19 6.88 7.39
CA ASN A 22 20.26 5.68 8.21
C ASN A 22 20.46 4.40 7.37
N GLN A 23 20.76 4.52 6.07
CA GLN A 23 20.94 3.39 5.15
C GLN A 23 19.77 2.38 5.16
N ILE A 24 18.55 2.90 5.38
CA ILE A 24 17.33 2.10 5.40
C ILE A 24 16.85 1.96 3.96
N ASP A 25 16.75 0.74 3.48
CA ASP A 25 16.12 0.42 2.20
C ASP A 25 14.64 0.00 2.43
N PRO A 26 13.67 0.88 2.13
CA PRO A 26 12.25 0.59 2.34
C PRO A 26 11.76 -0.60 1.51
N SER A 27 12.46 -0.94 0.42
CA SER A 27 12.05 -2.01 -0.48
C SER A 27 12.23 -3.40 0.12
N LYS A 28 13.13 -3.54 1.11
CA LYS A 28 13.46 -4.78 1.83
C LYS A 28 12.60 -5.03 3.06
N LEU A 29 11.86 -4.02 3.53
CA LEU A 29 11.01 -4.13 4.70
C LEU A 29 9.67 -4.76 4.34
N VAL A 30 9.18 -5.65 5.20
CA VAL A 30 7.79 -6.12 5.12
C VAL A 30 6.83 -5.08 5.70
N ASP A 31 5.56 -5.08 5.28
CA ASP A 31 4.61 -3.99 5.58
C ASP A 31 4.56 -3.54 7.05
N HIS A 32 4.57 -4.48 8.01
CA HIS A 32 4.50 -4.14 9.42
C HIS A 32 5.78 -3.46 9.96
N GLU A 33 6.95 -3.85 9.44
CA GLU A 33 8.22 -3.21 9.73
C GLU A 33 8.27 -1.84 9.06
N LEU A 34 7.85 -1.78 7.81
CA LEU A 34 7.82 -0.56 7.02
C LEU A 34 7.03 0.55 7.72
N VAL A 35 5.83 0.26 8.21
CA VAL A 35 4.98 1.25 8.90
C VAL A 35 5.61 1.69 10.23
N ARG A 36 6.24 0.78 10.99
CA ARG A 36 6.96 1.14 12.23
C ARG A 36 8.17 2.03 11.95
N THR A 37 8.92 1.73 10.90
CA THR A 37 10.07 2.51 10.46
C THR A 37 9.66 3.90 9.97
N HIS A 38 8.53 4.01 9.25
CA HIS A 38 7.93 5.31 8.92
C HIS A 38 7.55 6.11 10.15
N LEU A 39 6.89 5.51 11.15
CA LEU A 39 6.57 6.20 12.40
C LEU A 39 7.82 6.74 13.08
N LYS A 40 8.88 5.92 13.17
CA LYS A 40 10.16 6.35 13.77
C LYS A 40 10.78 7.50 12.99
N ALA A 41 10.80 7.42 11.65
CA ALA A 41 11.27 8.50 10.79
C ALA A 41 10.48 9.78 11.04
N CYS A 42 9.15 9.72 11.01
CA CYS A 42 8.28 10.87 11.26
C CYS A 42 8.54 11.48 12.64
N GLN A 43 8.64 10.66 13.70
CA GLN A 43 8.94 11.13 15.06
C GLN A 43 10.29 11.85 15.14
N LYS A 44 11.31 11.36 14.42
CA LYS A 44 12.64 11.99 14.39
C LYS A 44 12.69 13.25 13.54
N SER A 45 11.86 13.33 12.51
CA SER A 45 11.73 14.49 11.62
C SER A 45 10.74 15.54 12.13
N THR A 46 10.06 15.30 13.25
CA THR A 46 9.11 16.28 13.82
C THR A 46 9.88 17.44 14.46
N PRO A 47 9.49 18.71 14.24
CA PRO A 47 10.14 19.85 14.88
C PRO A 47 9.99 19.82 16.41
N LYS A 48 11.03 20.28 17.13
CA LYS A 48 11.03 20.35 18.60
C LYS A 48 9.83 21.18 19.09
N GLY A 49 9.08 20.64 20.05
CA GLY A 49 7.87 21.27 20.61
C GLY A 49 6.56 20.63 20.12
N VAL A 50 6.61 19.89 19.02
CA VAL A 50 5.53 18.99 18.58
C VAL A 50 6.11 17.58 18.48
N SER A 51 5.33 16.56 18.82
CA SER A 51 5.74 15.18 18.70
C SER A 51 4.59 14.31 18.22
N ILE A 52 4.91 13.15 17.64
CA ILE A 52 3.90 12.20 17.16
C ILE A 52 3.81 11.05 18.14
N SER A 53 2.60 10.77 18.61
CA SER A 53 2.31 9.63 19.46
C SER A 53 1.39 8.65 18.75
N LYS A 54 1.51 7.37 19.11
CA LYS A 54 0.65 6.29 18.60
C LYS A 54 -0.12 5.72 19.77
N ASN A 55 -1.45 5.64 19.62
CA ASN A 55 -2.32 4.91 20.53
C ASN A 55 -3.12 3.88 19.73
N ARG A 56 -2.87 2.58 19.98
CA ARG A 56 -3.48 1.46 19.25
C ARG A 56 -3.36 1.62 17.72
N SER A 57 -4.47 1.84 17.03
CA SER A 57 -4.59 2.01 15.58
C SER A 57 -4.57 3.49 15.15
N ARG A 58 -4.40 4.43 16.07
CA ARG A 58 -4.53 5.88 15.86
C ARG A 58 -3.23 6.63 16.12
N LEU A 59 -3.08 7.73 15.38
CA LEU A 59 -1.98 8.68 15.55
C LEU A 59 -2.51 9.98 16.14
N SER A 60 -1.70 10.59 17.00
CA SER A 60 -2.01 11.84 17.70
C SER A 60 -0.80 12.77 17.65
N LEU A 61 -1.07 14.06 17.77
CA LEU A 61 -0.07 15.12 17.89
C LEU A 61 0.06 15.52 19.34
N ARG A 62 1.28 15.54 19.85
CA ARG A 62 1.59 15.87 21.23
C ARG A 62 2.37 17.17 21.30
N PHE A 63 1.71 18.21 21.81
CA PHE A 63 2.24 19.56 21.95
C PHE A 63 1.60 20.25 23.18
N LYS A 64 2.14 21.40 23.58
CA LYS A 64 1.59 22.24 24.65
C LYS A 64 1.10 23.58 24.08
N VAL A 65 0.10 24.14 24.72
CA VAL A 65 -0.47 25.48 24.46
C VAL A 65 -0.33 26.32 25.73
N ALA A 66 -0.45 27.64 25.63
CA ALA A 66 -0.19 28.56 26.74
C ALA A 66 -1.06 28.26 27.98
N SER A 67 -2.31 27.85 27.80
CA SER A 67 -3.22 27.50 28.89
C SER A 67 -2.89 26.20 29.64
N LYS A 68 -2.04 25.32 29.06
CA LYS A 68 -1.74 23.99 29.61
C LYS A 68 -0.27 23.86 29.98
N SER A 69 -0.03 23.55 31.26
CA SER A 69 1.32 23.32 31.79
C SER A 69 1.98 22.05 31.24
N GLN A 70 1.18 21.07 30.81
CA GLN A 70 1.66 19.77 30.32
C GLN A 70 1.37 19.57 28.83
N THR A 71 2.28 18.86 28.17
CA THR A 71 2.10 18.40 26.80
C THR A 71 1.08 17.27 26.77
N SER A 72 0.03 17.42 25.96
CA SER A 72 -1.07 16.42 25.86
C SER A 72 -1.18 15.83 24.46
N ASP A 73 -1.74 14.62 24.37
CA ASP A 73 -2.10 14.01 23.09
C ASP A 73 -3.38 14.64 22.54
N ASN A 74 -3.29 15.20 21.33
CA ASN A 74 -4.39 15.80 20.60
C ASN A 74 -4.65 14.97 19.33
N GLY A 75 -5.90 14.57 19.10
CA GLY A 75 -6.28 13.80 17.92
C GLY A 75 -6.04 14.59 16.63
N CYS A 76 -5.62 13.91 15.57
CA CYS A 76 -5.32 14.54 14.27
C CYS A 76 -5.99 13.81 13.08
N ASN A 77 -6.99 12.98 13.38
CA ASN A 77 -7.73 12.18 12.40
C ASN A 77 -6.88 11.31 11.44
N GLU A 78 -5.71 10.84 11.87
CA GLU A 78 -4.92 9.85 11.14
C GLU A 78 -4.88 8.47 11.82
N ASN A 79 -4.82 7.43 10.98
CA ASN A 79 -4.68 6.03 11.40
C ASN A 79 -3.22 5.60 11.32
N PHE A 80 -2.82 4.58 12.08
CA PHE A 80 -1.47 4.03 12.06
C PHE A 80 -1.23 3.20 10.79
N THR A 81 -1.01 3.90 9.69
CA THR A 81 -0.61 3.39 8.38
C THR A 81 0.59 4.17 7.89
N ARG A 82 1.25 3.72 6.81
CA ARG A 82 2.35 4.46 6.19
C ARG A 82 1.94 5.90 5.84
N ASP A 83 0.85 6.02 5.09
CA ASP A 83 0.33 7.33 4.65
C ASP A 83 -0.15 8.15 5.85
N GLY A 84 -0.76 7.51 6.85
CA GLY A 84 -1.15 8.17 8.09
C GLY A 84 0.05 8.74 8.87
N CYS A 85 1.20 8.04 8.91
CA CYS A 85 2.42 8.57 9.53
C CYS A 85 2.91 9.83 8.81
N ILE A 86 2.91 9.83 7.48
CA ILE A 86 3.34 10.97 6.67
C ILE A 86 2.37 12.14 6.81
N ASN A 87 1.06 11.89 6.71
CA ASN A 87 0.03 12.91 6.95
C ASN A 87 0.16 13.51 8.34
N THR A 88 0.41 12.67 9.36
CA THR A 88 0.60 13.16 10.74
C THR A 88 1.83 14.04 10.86
N LEU A 89 2.94 13.73 10.15
CA LEU A 89 4.09 14.62 10.09
C LEU A 89 3.76 15.96 9.41
N ALA A 90 3.00 15.93 8.30
CA ALA A 90 2.55 17.15 7.63
C ALA A 90 1.70 18.02 8.57
N LYS A 91 0.76 17.40 9.32
CA LYS A 91 -0.02 18.09 10.36
C LYS A 91 0.86 18.62 11.48
N ALA A 92 1.87 17.87 11.91
CA ALA A 92 2.81 18.30 12.95
C ALA A 92 3.62 19.53 12.53
N LEU A 93 4.07 19.57 11.26
CA LEU A 93 4.75 20.74 10.68
C LEU A 93 3.82 21.96 10.60
N ALA A 94 2.57 21.75 10.18
CA ALA A 94 1.57 22.81 10.14
C ALA A 94 1.28 23.37 11.54
N VAL A 95 1.05 22.48 12.53
CA VAL A 95 0.83 22.87 13.93
C VAL A 95 2.02 23.61 14.50
N PHE A 96 3.25 23.16 14.23
CA PHE A 96 4.46 23.85 14.70
C PHE A 96 4.58 25.28 14.17
N ASN A 97 4.18 25.51 12.91
CA ASN A 97 4.17 26.86 12.33
C ASN A 97 3.04 27.69 12.95
N GLN A 98 1.82 27.14 13.02
CA GLN A 98 0.65 27.87 13.50
C GLN A 98 0.68 28.19 14.99
N LEU A 99 1.32 27.36 15.82
CA LEU A 99 1.58 27.68 17.23
C LEU A 99 2.42 28.96 17.43
N LYS A 100 3.09 29.46 16.39
CA LYS A 100 3.85 30.71 16.41
C LYS A 100 3.11 31.90 15.79
N GLU A 101 2.05 31.63 15.02
CA GLU A 101 1.32 32.64 14.24
C GLU A 101 0.07 33.14 14.98
N PHE A 102 -0.57 32.30 15.79
CA PHE A 102 -1.77 32.69 16.54
C PHE A 102 -1.44 33.35 17.87
N ASP A 103 -1.95 34.57 18.07
CA ASP A 103 -1.88 35.30 19.34
C ASP A 103 -2.90 34.79 20.37
N LYS A 104 -4.03 34.24 19.90
CA LYS A 104 -5.11 33.72 20.74
C LYS A 104 -5.26 32.22 20.61
N GLU A 105 -5.29 31.55 21.76
CA GLU A 105 -5.46 30.10 21.82
C GLU A 105 -6.82 29.63 21.27
N SER A 106 -7.88 30.42 21.42
CA SER A 106 -9.20 30.10 20.86
C SER A 106 -9.19 30.04 19.33
N GLU A 107 -8.44 30.93 18.68
CA GLU A 107 -8.30 30.96 17.22
C GLU A 107 -7.49 29.76 16.73
N PHE A 108 -6.41 29.44 17.43
CA PHE A 108 -5.63 28.22 17.17
C PHE A 108 -6.49 26.95 17.27
N TRP A 109 -7.30 26.80 18.32
CA TRP A 109 -8.14 25.61 18.46
C TRP A 109 -9.24 25.54 17.40
N SER A 110 -9.85 26.68 17.02
CA SER A 110 -10.80 26.73 15.91
C SER A 110 -10.17 26.23 14.60
N TRP A 111 -8.98 26.73 14.28
CA TRP A 111 -8.18 26.26 13.14
C TRP A 111 -7.77 24.79 13.26
N TYR A 112 -7.39 24.33 14.46
CA TYR A 112 -7.00 22.94 14.69
C TYR A 112 -8.16 21.97 14.44
N GLU A 113 -9.36 22.31 14.91
CA GLU A 113 -10.56 21.53 14.62
C GLU A 113 -10.88 21.50 13.12
N SER A 114 -10.82 22.65 12.43
CA SER A 114 -11.16 22.74 11.00
C SER A 114 -10.14 22.07 10.09
N GLU A 115 -8.85 22.34 10.28
CA GLU A 115 -7.79 21.95 9.33
C GLU A 115 -7.08 20.65 9.72
N ILE A 116 -6.83 20.43 11.02
CA ILE A 116 -5.99 19.32 11.49
C ILE A 116 -6.81 18.07 11.77
N LYS A 117 -7.89 18.22 12.54
CA LYS A 117 -8.86 17.13 12.70
C LYS A 117 -9.67 16.94 11.42
N GLY A 118 -9.85 18.01 10.65
CA GLY A 118 -10.80 18.05 9.55
C GLY A 118 -12.20 18.09 10.12
N ALA A 119 -13.10 18.85 9.50
CA ALA A 119 -14.50 18.76 9.87
C ALA A 119 -14.95 17.28 9.77
N GLN A 120 -15.51 16.73 10.85
CA GLN A 120 -16.56 15.73 10.74
C GLN A 120 -17.73 16.46 10.10
N VAL A 121 -17.64 16.76 8.80
CA VAL A 121 -18.81 17.28 8.13
C VAL A 121 -19.83 16.16 8.23
N LEU A 122 -21.05 16.48 8.65
CA LEU A 122 -22.24 15.64 8.48
C LEU A 122 -22.55 15.36 6.98
N VAL A 123 -21.55 15.40 6.10
CA VAL A 123 -21.66 15.15 4.65
C VAL A 123 -21.79 13.65 4.35
N ASP A 124 -21.46 12.76 5.29
CA ASP A 124 -21.33 11.33 5.01
C ASP A 124 -22.63 10.50 5.09
N ASP A 125 -23.79 11.13 4.98
CA ASP A 125 -25.04 10.36 4.83
C ASP A 125 -25.33 9.89 3.40
N VAL A 126 -24.57 10.37 2.41
CA VAL A 126 -24.83 10.09 0.97
C VAL A 126 -23.65 9.42 0.27
N LEU A 127 -22.46 9.36 0.89
CA LEU A 127 -21.27 8.82 0.23
C LEU A 127 -21.50 7.37 -0.20
N THR A 128 -21.41 7.12 -1.50
CA THR A 128 -21.60 5.77 -2.05
C THR A 128 -20.28 5.00 -2.09
N ILE A 129 -20.37 3.69 -2.28
CA ILE A 129 -19.20 2.86 -2.57
C ILE A 129 -18.49 3.34 -3.83
N GLY A 130 -19.24 3.77 -4.86
CA GLY A 130 -18.67 4.32 -6.10
C GLY A 130 -17.81 5.56 -5.86
N ASP A 131 -18.32 6.52 -5.08
CA ASP A 131 -17.57 7.73 -4.72
C ASP A 131 -16.30 7.38 -3.95
N ALA A 132 -16.40 6.44 -3.00
CA ALA A 132 -15.27 5.97 -2.21
C ALA A 132 -14.17 5.33 -3.07
N ILE A 133 -14.55 4.60 -4.13
CA ILE A 133 -13.61 4.00 -5.08
C ILE A 133 -12.84 5.09 -5.82
N GLU A 134 -13.50 6.12 -6.31
CA GLU A 134 -12.82 7.22 -7.00
C GLU A 134 -11.93 8.03 -6.04
N ILE A 135 -12.34 8.22 -4.79
CA ILE A 135 -11.48 8.82 -3.75
C ILE A 135 -10.21 7.98 -3.53
N VAL A 136 -10.35 6.66 -3.33
CA VAL A 136 -9.18 5.77 -3.13
C VAL A 136 -8.28 5.78 -4.36
N LYS A 137 -8.85 5.75 -5.56
CA LYS A 137 -8.11 5.81 -6.82
C LYS A 137 -7.34 7.12 -6.95
N ALA A 138 -7.99 8.26 -6.73
CA ALA A 138 -7.34 9.57 -6.77
C ALA A 138 -6.21 9.66 -5.74
N ASN A 139 -6.46 9.23 -4.51
CA ASN A 139 -5.45 9.19 -3.44
C ASN A 139 -4.27 8.29 -3.79
N TYR A 140 -4.54 7.13 -4.41
CA TYR A 140 -3.48 6.23 -4.84
C TYR A 140 -2.62 6.83 -5.94
N LEU A 141 -3.23 7.39 -6.99
CA LEU A 141 -2.56 7.95 -8.17
C LEU A 141 -1.76 9.21 -7.85
N ASN A 142 -2.31 10.08 -6.98
CA ASN A 142 -1.65 11.32 -6.55
C ASN A 142 -0.68 11.11 -5.38
N GLY A 143 -0.61 9.88 -4.86
CA GLY A 143 0.22 9.55 -3.72
C GLY A 143 1.66 9.17 -4.08
N TYR A 144 2.30 8.52 -3.11
CA TYR A 144 3.69 8.10 -3.19
C TYR A 144 3.80 6.59 -3.09
N ASP A 145 4.75 6.00 -3.80
CA ASP A 145 5.04 4.58 -3.72
C ASP A 145 5.81 4.20 -2.44
N LYS A 146 6.18 2.93 -2.28
CA LYS A 146 6.89 2.47 -1.07
C LYS A 146 8.28 3.08 -0.88
N CYS A 147 8.86 3.60 -1.95
CA CYS A 147 10.18 4.21 -1.98
C CYS A 147 10.10 5.75 -1.94
N GLY A 148 8.91 6.32 -1.69
CA GLY A 148 8.73 7.77 -1.65
C GLY A 148 8.78 8.44 -3.03
N ARG A 149 8.57 7.69 -4.12
CA ARG A 149 8.47 8.26 -5.48
C ARG A 149 7.04 8.68 -5.77
N LYS A 150 6.88 9.84 -6.42
CA LYS A 150 5.57 10.35 -6.83
C LYS A 150 4.95 9.41 -7.87
N ARG A 151 3.73 8.96 -7.62
CA ARG A 151 3.00 8.07 -8.54
C ARG A 151 2.41 8.80 -9.74
N SER A 152 2.24 10.12 -9.61
CA SER A 152 1.78 11.01 -10.66
C SER A 152 2.85 11.36 -11.69
N ASP A 153 4.10 10.93 -11.50
CA ASP A 153 5.16 11.15 -12.49
C ASP A 153 4.83 10.45 -13.80
N GLU A 154 4.97 11.15 -14.93
CA GLU A 154 4.53 10.67 -16.25
C GLU A 154 5.17 9.31 -16.61
N LYS A 155 6.45 9.13 -16.27
CA LYS A 155 7.19 7.87 -16.48
C LYS A 155 6.60 6.67 -15.73
N SER A 156 5.85 6.92 -14.66
CA SER A 156 5.29 5.89 -13.78
C SER A 156 3.81 5.63 -14.05
N LYS A 157 3.12 6.50 -14.79
CA LYS A 157 1.65 6.52 -14.92
C LYS A 157 1.02 5.18 -15.29
N VAL A 158 1.57 4.51 -16.32
CA VAL A 158 1.09 3.19 -16.77
C VAL A 158 1.26 2.12 -15.68
N ASN A 159 2.45 2.05 -15.08
CA ASN A 159 2.75 1.09 -14.02
C ASN A 159 1.96 1.38 -12.74
N THR A 160 1.75 2.66 -12.41
CA THR A 160 0.94 3.11 -11.28
C THR A 160 -0.50 2.62 -11.45
N LEU A 161 -1.11 2.82 -12.62
CA LEU A 161 -2.48 2.40 -12.88
C LEU A 161 -2.63 0.87 -12.83
N ALA A 162 -1.69 0.13 -13.42
CA ALA A 162 -1.66 -1.32 -13.31
C ALA A 162 -1.54 -1.78 -11.85
N GLY A 163 -0.68 -1.13 -11.07
CA GLY A 163 -0.52 -1.41 -9.64
C GLY A 163 -1.78 -1.11 -8.83
N TYR A 164 -2.47 -0.01 -9.12
CA TYR A 164 -3.78 0.30 -8.52
C TYR A 164 -4.80 -0.80 -8.82
N HIS A 165 -4.90 -1.19 -10.09
CA HIS A 165 -5.87 -2.20 -10.52
C HIS A 165 -5.62 -3.55 -9.82
N GLN A 166 -4.35 -3.96 -9.75
CA GLN A 166 -3.96 -5.18 -9.06
C GLN A 166 -4.20 -5.13 -7.54
N ALA A 167 -3.92 -4.00 -6.89
CA ALA A 167 -4.03 -3.89 -5.44
C ALA A 167 -5.47 -3.70 -4.96
N TYR A 168 -6.28 -2.93 -5.71
CA TYR A 168 -7.59 -2.46 -5.27
C TYR A 168 -8.65 -2.60 -6.36
N GLY A 169 -8.37 -2.14 -7.58
CA GLY A 169 -9.39 -2.01 -8.64
C GLY A 169 -10.12 -3.31 -8.98
N THR A 170 -9.39 -4.43 -9.07
CA THR A 170 -9.98 -5.77 -9.33
C THR A 170 -10.98 -6.21 -8.25
N TYR A 171 -10.80 -5.76 -7.01
CA TYR A 171 -11.73 -6.03 -5.91
C TYR A 171 -12.90 -5.05 -5.90
N HIS A 172 -12.60 -3.76 -6.06
CA HIS A 172 -13.59 -2.68 -6.08
C HIS A 172 -14.63 -2.84 -7.18
N GLN A 173 -14.24 -3.35 -8.36
CA GLN A 173 -15.16 -3.62 -9.47
C GLN A 173 -16.25 -4.67 -9.17
N LYS A 174 -16.09 -5.48 -8.11
CA LYS A 174 -17.09 -6.47 -7.70
C LYS A 174 -18.13 -5.94 -6.70
N LEU A 175 -17.92 -4.74 -6.20
CA LEU A 175 -18.82 -4.08 -5.26
C LEU A 175 -19.92 -3.35 -6.05
N ASN A 176 -21.10 -3.23 -5.47
CA ASN A 176 -22.18 -2.42 -6.00
C ASN A 176 -21.88 -0.94 -5.70
N PRO A 177 -21.56 -0.12 -6.71
CA PRO A 177 -21.15 1.26 -6.49
C PRO A 177 -22.31 2.15 -5.98
N ALA A 178 -23.57 1.77 -6.18
CA ALA A 178 -24.73 2.56 -5.80
C ALA A 178 -25.09 2.44 -4.30
N LEU A 179 -24.51 1.48 -3.57
CA LEU A 179 -24.78 1.34 -2.15
C LEU A 179 -24.10 2.44 -1.35
N LYS A 180 -24.74 2.87 -0.27
CA LYS A 180 -24.13 3.76 0.73
C LYS A 180 -22.91 3.09 1.36
N LEU A 181 -21.87 3.87 1.62
CA LEU A 181 -20.64 3.43 2.25
C LEU A 181 -20.81 3.24 3.76
N THR A 182 -21.51 2.18 4.17
CA THR A 182 -21.66 1.79 5.58
C THR A 182 -20.91 0.49 5.87
N GLY A 183 -20.60 0.25 7.14
CA GLY A 183 -19.96 -1.00 7.56
C GLY A 183 -20.83 -2.22 7.21
N GLU A 184 -22.14 -2.12 7.36
CA GLU A 184 -23.10 -3.18 7.02
C GLU A 184 -23.10 -3.51 5.52
N ASN A 185 -23.19 -2.48 4.66
CA ASN A 185 -23.14 -2.69 3.21
C ASN A 185 -21.78 -3.28 2.78
N ILE A 186 -20.68 -2.81 3.37
CA ILE A 186 -19.35 -3.37 3.09
C ILE A 186 -19.24 -4.83 3.54
N ILE A 187 -19.75 -5.19 4.73
CA ILE A 187 -19.78 -6.60 5.18
C ILE A 187 -20.60 -7.45 4.22
N SER A 188 -21.80 -6.99 3.85
CA SER A 188 -22.68 -7.68 2.92
C SER A 188 -22.02 -7.92 1.56
N GLU A 189 -21.41 -6.89 0.97
CA GLU A 189 -20.72 -6.98 -0.31
C GLU A 189 -19.47 -7.88 -0.25
N ILE A 190 -18.73 -7.85 0.87
CA ILE A 190 -17.57 -8.74 1.07
C ILE A 190 -18.02 -10.19 1.10
N MET A 191 -19.09 -10.50 1.84
CA MET A 191 -19.63 -11.85 1.94
C MET A 191 -20.18 -12.31 0.59
N ARG A 192 -21.01 -11.49 -0.08
CA ARG A 192 -21.56 -11.80 -1.41
C ARG A 192 -20.51 -12.24 -2.41
N ASN A 193 -19.36 -11.57 -2.43
CA ASN A 193 -18.32 -11.79 -3.45
C ASN A 193 -17.24 -12.80 -3.03
N TRP A 194 -16.99 -12.98 -1.73
CA TRP A 194 -15.84 -13.75 -1.24
C TRP A 194 -16.11 -14.66 -0.04
N GLU A 195 -17.37 -14.94 0.31
CA GLU A 195 -17.75 -15.85 1.41
C GLU A 195 -17.04 -17.22 1.32
N THR A 196 -16.99 -17.83 0.13
CA THR A 196 -16.30 -19.11 -0.04
C THR A 196 -14.81 -19.01 0.32
N LEU A 197 -14.15 -17.89 -0.01
CA LEU A 197 -12.73 -17.68 0.33
C LEU A 197 -12.53 -17.37 1.81
N TYR A 198 -13.51 -16.72 2.44
CA TYR A 198 -13.54 -16.45 3.88
C TYR A 198 -13.53 -17.76 4.67
N HIS A 199 -14.48 -18.68 4.38
CA HIS A 199 -14.56 -19.98 5.05
C HIS A 199 -13.32 -20.85 4.81
N LYS A 200 -12.73 -20.77 3.60
CA LYS A 200 -11.48 -21.45 3.27
C LYS A 200 -10.23 -20.80 3.87
N LYS A 201 -10.36 -19.67 4.59
CA LYS A 201 -9.26 -18.91 5.19
C LYS A 201 -8.14 -18.63 4.19
N ASN A 202 -8.53 -18.20 2.99
CA ASN A 202 -7.64 -18.05 1.84
C ASN A 202 -6.95 -16.67 1.82
N LYS A 203 -5.72 -16.61 1.30
CA LYS A 203 -4.99 -15.34 1.10
C LYS A 203 -5.78 -14.35 0.23
N GLY A 204 -6.52 -14.84 -0.77
CA GLY A 204 -7.38 -14.03 -1.64
C GLY A 204 -8.47 -13.28 -0.88
N PHE A 205 -9.09 -13.90 0.14
CA PHE A 205 -10.05 -13.21 1.00
C PHE A 205 -9.37 -12.08 1.76
N LYS A 206 -8.21 -12.34 2.38
CA LYS A 206 -7.46 -11.32 3.13
C LYS A 206 -7.14 -10.08 2.27
N MET A 207 -6.80 -10.29 0.99
CA MET A 207 -6.53 -9.19 0.06
C MET A 207 -7.80 -8.40 -0.29
N ALA A 208 -8.89 -9.09 -0.65
CA ALA A 208 -10.18 -8.45 -0.95
C ALA A 208 -10.70 -7.66 0.26
N TYR A 209 -10.68 -8.26 1.45
CA TYR A 209 -11.04 -7.62 2.71
C TYR A 209 -10.20 -6.37 2.98
N ALA A 210 -8.88 -6.44 2.82
CA ALA A 210 -8.00 -5.30 3.02
C ALA A 210 -8.27 -4.16 2.01
N ALA A 211 -8.58 -4.51 0.76
CA ALA A 211 -8.96 -3.56 -0.29
C ALA A 211 -10.31 -2.88 -0.01
N CYS A 212 -11.30 -3.61 0.52
CA CYS A 212 -12.58 -3.02 0.93
C CYS A 212 -12.41 -2.09 2.14
N CYS A 213 -11.61 -2.50 3.14
CA CYS A 213 -11.28 -1.64 4.28
C CYS A 213 -10.54 -0.36 3.87
N LYS A 214 -9.84 -0.34 2.73
CA LYS A 214 -9.17 0.85 2.21
C LYS A 214 -10.16 1.96 1.85
N LEU A 215 -11.37 1.61 1.40
CA LEU A 215 -12.46 2.58 1.13
C LEU A 215 -12.76 3.39 2.39
N LEU A 216 -13.11 2.71 3.48
CA LEU A 216 -13.45 3.33 4.77
C LEU A 216 -12.28 4.12 5.39
N ARG A 217 -11.04 3.67 5.16
CA ARG A 217 -9.85 4.38 5.67
C ARG A 217 -9.60 5.70 4.95
N ASP A 218 -9.71 5.70 3.62
CA ASP A 218 -9.39 6.88 2.81
C ASP A 218 -10.53 7.89 2.83
N THR A 219 -11.75 7.46 3.10
CA THR A 219 -12.91 8.32 3.37
C THR A 219 -13.05 8.70 4.85
N LYS A 220 -12.10 8.30 5.70
CA LYS A 220 -12.04 8.66 7.13
C LYS A 220 -13.23 8.18 7.99
N LEU A 221 -13.98 7.18 7.53
CA LEU A 221 -15.09 6.54 8.27
C LEU A 221 -14.59 5.52 9.28
N SER A 222 -13.90 6.00 10.33
CA SER A 222 -13.28 5.14 11.34
C SER A 222 -14.28 4.27 12.13
N SER A 223 -15.47 4.78 12.45
CA SER A 223 -16.53 4.00 13.12
C SER A 223 -17.00 2.82 12.27
N GLU A 224 -17.23 3.04 10.98
CA GLU A 224 -17.62 1.98 10.04
C GLU A 224 -16.48 0.98 9.84
N LEU A 225 -15.23 1.45 9.77
CA LEU A 225 -14.07 0.57 9.72
C LEU A 225 -13.97 -0.32 10.97
N ASP A 226 -14.22 0.24 12.15
CA ASP A 226 -14.22 -0.50 13.41
C ASP A 226 -15.34 -1.56 13.43
N ARG A 227 -16.52 -1.25 12.88
CA ARG A 227 -17.60 -2.25 12.70
C ARG A 227 -17.18 -3.40 11.80
N VAL A 228 -16.63 -3.11 10.62
CA VAL A 228 -16.17 -4.13 9.66
C VAL A 228 -15.03 -4.97 10.25
N THR A 229 -14.06 -4.33 10.89
CA THR A 229 -12.91 -5.05 11.50
C THR A 229 -13.32 -5.89 12.70
N SER A 230 -14.29 -5.45 13.48
CA SER A 230 -14.85 -6.25 14.58
C SER A 230 -15.63 -7.47 14.07
N HIS A 231 -16.39 -7.33 12.98
CA HIS A 231 -17.15 -8.44 12.39
C HIS A 231 -16.26 -9.59 11.92
N PHE A 232 -15.22 -9.30 11.13
CA PHE A 232 -14.34 -10.33 10.57
C PHE A 232 -13.21 -10.75 11.51
N GLY A 233 -12.88 -9.93 12.50
CA GLY A 233 -11.82 -10.18 13.47
C GLY A 233 -10.44 -10.41 12.82
N ALA A 234 -9.59 -11.17 13.53
CA ALA A 234 -8.25 -11.48 13.05
C ALA A 234 -8.26 -12.59 11.99
N ILE A 235 -8.11 -12.21 10.72
CA ILE A 235 -8.05 -13.15 9.59
C ILE A 235 -6.68 -13.84 9.52
N ARG A 236 -6.63 -15.11 9.90
CA ARG A 236 -5.45 -15.98 9.75
C ARG A 236 -5.57 -16.82 8.48
N VAL A 237 -4.56 -16.73 7.60
CA VAL A 237 -4.47 -17.58 6.41
C VAL A 237 -3.86 -18.92 6.84
N VAL A 238 -4.58 -20.02 6.64
CA VAL A 238 -4.15 -21.35 7.14
C VAL A 238 -3.35 -22.12 6.10
N LYS A 239 -3.57 -21.86 4.80
CA LYS A 239 -2.89 -22.60 3.73
C LYS A 239 -1.44 -22.13 3.60
N LYS A 240 -0.51 -22.93 4.12
CA LYS A 240 0.91 -22.82 3.79
C LYS A 240 1.12 -23.44 2.42
N THR A 241 1.84 -22.75 1.55
CA THR A 241 2.36 -23.37 0.33
C THR A 241 3.46 -24.33 0.77
N GLU A 242 3.30 -25.61 0.47
CA GLU A 242 4.39 -26.56 0.63
C GLU A 242 5.48 -26.26 -0.39
N MET A 243 6.74 -26.29 0.05
CA MET A 243 7.84 -26.16 -0.89
C MET A 243 7.84 -27.39 -1.79
N GLN A 244 7.74 -27.16 -3.08
CA GLN A 244 7.87 -28.20 -4.08
C GLN A 244 9.29 -28.17 -4.62
N THR A 245 9.89 -29.34 -4.71
CA THR A 245 11.19 -29.56 -5.34
C THR A 245 11.02 -30.52 -6.50
N ILE A 246 11.83 -30.34 -7.54
CA ILE A 246 11.92 -31.25 -8.67
C ILE A 246 13.38 -31.70 -8.75
N ASP A 247 13.61 -33.01 -8.88
CA ASP A 247 14.95 -33.50 -9.17
C ASP A 247 15.33 -33.25 -10.64
N LEU A 248 16.61 -33.42 -10.94
CA LEU A 248 17.14 -33.13 -12.28
C LEU A 248 16.52 -34.03 -13.35
N GLU A 249 16.32 -35.31 -13.05
CA GLU A 249 15.78 -36.29 -14.01
C GLU A 249 14.33 -35.93 -14.39
N THR A 250 13.50 -35.63 -13.40
CA THR A 250 12.11 -35.19 -13.58
C THR A 250 12.05 -33.88 -14.35
N PHE A 251 12.98 -32.94 -14.11
CA PHE A 251 13.06 -31.71 -14.89
C PHE A 251 13.44 -31.96 -16.36
N LEU A 252 14.44 -32.81 -16.60
CA LEU A 252 14.90 -33.14 -17.95
C LEU A 252 13.83 -33.89 -18.76
N ASP A 253 13.10 -34.79 -18.12
CA ASP A 253 11.94 -35.46 -18.70
C ASP A 253 10.80 -34.47 -19.01
N PHE A 254 10.49 -33.55 -18.08
CA PHE A 254 9.50 -32.50 -18.33
C PHE A 254 9.89 -31.62 -19.53
N ARG A 255 11.17 -31.25 -19.65
CA ARG A 255 11.71 -30.56 -20.83
C ARG A 255 11.52 -31.38 -22.10
N ALA A 256 11.81 -32.67 -22.07
CA ALA A 256 11.65 -33.54 -23.22
C ALA A 256 10.18 -33.61 -23.67
N ARG A 257 9.24 -33.81 -22.73
CA ARG A 257 7.80 -33.81 -23.02
C ARG A 257 7.30 -32.48 -23.57
N ALA A 258 7.73 -31.37 -22.98
CA ALA A 258 7.23 -30.06 -23.37
C ALA A 258 7.74 -29.59 -24.74
N LEU A 259 8.93 -30.04 -25.14
CA LEU A 259 9.61 -29.68 -26.39
C LEU A 259 9.54 -30.78 -27.46
N GLY A 260 8.94 -31.93 -27.17
CA GLY A 260 8.83 -33.04 -28.13
C GLY A 260 10.16 -33.75 -28.41
N LEU A 261 11.06 -33.77 -27.42
CA LEU A 261 12.34 -34.48 -27.52
C LEU A 261 12.16 -35.95 -27.12
N ASN A 262 13.18 -36.79 -27.35
CA ASN A 262 13.20 -38.19 -26.90
C ASN A 262 11.97 -39.01 -27.31
N GLY A 263 11.39 -38.73 -28.49
CA GLY A 263 10.25 -39.45 -29.03
C GLY A 263 8.88 -39.00 -28.55
N TYR A 264 8.79 -37.96 -27.69
CA TYR A 264 7.50 -37.40 -27.29
C TYR A 264 6.80 -36.68 -28.44
N LYS A 265 5.55 -37.09 -28.72
CA LYS A 265 4.70 -36.44 -29.72
C LYS A 265 4.01 -35.22 -29.13
N LEU A 266 4.19 -34.08 -29.79
CA LEU A 266 3.49 -32.85 -29.47
C LEU A 266 2.12 -32.80 -30.15
N THR A 267 1.13 -32.20 -29.49
CA THR A 267 -0.14 -31.87 -30.12
C THR A 267 0.03 -30.70 -31.10
N LYS A 268 -0.91 -30.53 -32.03
CA LYS A 268 -0.91 -29.41 -33.00
C LYS A 268 -0.81 -28.04 -32.31
N ALA A 269 -1.54 -27.84 -31.20
CA ALA A 269 -1.48 -26.59 -30.44
C ALA A 269 -0.11 -26.37 -29.77
N GLN A 270 0.56 -27.45 -29.34
CA GLN A 270 1.89 -27.38 -28.75
C GLN A 270 2.95 -27.06 -29.81
N LEU A 271 2.86 -27.70 -30.97
CA LEU A 271 3.73 -27.43 -32.14
C LEU A 271 3.62 -25.97 -32.60
N ASN A 272 2.39 -25.45 -32.73
CA ASN A 272 2.16 -24.06 -33.11
C ASN A 272 2.78 -23.05 -32.12
N ASN A 273 3.07 -23.45 -30.89
CA ASN A 273 3.66 -22.62 -29.84
C ASN A 273 5.08 -23.07 -29.45
N ILE A 274 5.78 -23.81 -30.32
CA ILE A 274 7.06 -24.42 -29.97
C ILE A 274 8.15 -23.40 -29.64
N GLU A 275 8.20 -22.27 -30.35
CA GLU A 275 9.20 -21.23 -30.08
C GLU A 275 8.99 -20.55 -28.73
N SER A 276 7.73 -20.26 -28.37
CA SER A 276 7.38 -19.78 -27.04
C SER A 276 7.78 -20.79 -25.96
N ARG A 277 7.57 -22.08 -26.20
CA ARG A 277 7.96 -23.16 -25.27
C ARG A 277 9.48 -23.24 -25.10
N LYS A 278 10.24 -23.19 -26.20
CA LYS A 278 11.72 -23.15 -26.17
C LYS A 278 12.22 -21.94 -25.37
N SER A 279 11.64 -20.76 -25.60
CA SER A 279 11.98 -19.54 -24.87
C SER A 279 11.76 -19.68 -23.36
N TRP A 280 10.60 -20.22 -22.94
CA TRP A 280 10.33 -20.48 -21.53
C TRP A 280 11.27 -21.53 -20.91
N PHE A 281 11.62 -22.59 -21.64
CA PHE A 281 12.58 -23.59 -21.15
C PHE A 281 14.01 -23.07 -21.09
N LYS A 282 14.42 -22.15 -21.98
CA LYS A 282 15.70 -21.43 -21.86
C LYS A 282 15.77 -20.70 -20.50
N ALA A 283 14.71 -19.96 -20.15
CA ALA A 283 14.61 -19.29 -18.86
C ALA A 283 14.63 -20.28 -17.67
N ALA A 284 13.88 -21.38 -17.76
CA ALA A 284 13.83 -22.40 -16.71
C ALA A 284 15.17 -23.12 -16.51
N CYS A 285 15.90 -23.43 -17.59
CA CYS A 285 17.24 -24.03 -17.50
C CYS A 285 18.25 -23.09 -16.84
N ILE A 286 18.23 -21.80 -17.20
CA ILE A 286 19.09 -20.79 -16.57
C ILE A 286 18.75 -20.65 -15.08
N ASN A 287 17.46 -20.67 -14.75
CA ASN A 287 16.98 -20.67 -13.37
C ASN A 287 17.50 -21.88 -12.57
N LEU A 288 17.45 -23.07 -13.17
CA LEU A 288 17.91 -24.32 -12.55
C LEU A 288 19.42 -24.26 -12.23
N VAL A 289 20.23 -23.70 -13.13
CA VAL A 289 21.69 -23.62 -12.96
C VAL A 289 22.10 -22.51 -11.98
N TYR A 290 21.49 -21.33 -12.08
CA TYR A 290 21.95 -20.12 -11.38
C TYR A 290 21.05 -19.67 -10.22
N GLY A 291 19.86 -20.23 -10.06
CA GLY A 291 18.95 -19.93 -8.95
C GLY A 291 18.35 -18.52 -8.97
N PHE A 292 18.33 -17.84 -10.12
CA PHE A 292 17.78 -16.48 -10.22
C PHE A 292 16.30 -16.40 -9.83
N ARG A 293 15.83 -15.27 -9.32
CA ARG A 293 14.39 -14.98 -9.29
C ARG A 293 13.91 -14.60 -10.68
N CYS A 294 12.63 -14.82 -10.98
CA CYS A 294 12.06 -14.44 -12.29
C CYS A 294 12.27 -12.95 -12.64
N SER A 295 12.28 -12.06 -11.64
CA SER A 295 12.57 -10.64 -11.83
C SER A 295 14.04 -10.35 -12.15
N GLU A 296 14.96 -11.13 -11.60
CA GLU A 296 16.40 -11.01 -11.85
C GLU A 296 16.71 -11.47 -13.28
N PHE A 297 16.13 -12.60 -13.72
CA PHE A 297 16.26 -13.08 -15.09
C PHE A 297 15.80 -12.04 -16.13
N LYS A 298 14.65 -11.39 -15.90
CA LYS A 298 14.12 -10.34 -16.78
C LYS A 298 15.00 -9.08 -16.86
N ALA A 299 15.90 -8.88 -15.88
CA ALA A 299 16.78 -7.73 -15.83
C ALA A 299 18.12 -7.99 -16.54
N ILE A 300 18.41 -9.23 -16.94
CA ILE A 300 19.64 -9.56 -17.67
C ILE A 300 19.55 -8.96 -19.07
N ARG A 301 20.45 -8.01 -19.36
CA ARG A 301 20.60 -7.44 -20.70
C ARG A 301 21.43 -8.39 -21.55
N ASN A 302 21.07 -8.49 -22.83
CA ASN A 302 21.86 -9.15 -23.86
C ASN A 302 22.21 -10.61 -23.52
N LEU A 303 21.22 -11.38 -23.03
CA LEU A 303 21.40 -12.79 -22.65
C LEU A 303 21.79 -13.67 -23.86
N ASP A 304 21.39 -13.26 -25.06
CA ASP A 304 21.64 -13.92 -26.35
C ASP A 304 22.37 -13.04 -27.37
N GLU A 305 22.80 -11.85 -26.97
CA GLU A 305 23.46 -10.90 -27.86
C GLU A 305 24.85 -10.54 -27.32
N PRO A 306 25.87 -10.39 -28.19
CA PRO A 306 27.16 -9.84 -27.78
C PRO A 306 26.99 -8.44 -27.18
N VAL A 307 27.68 -8.18 -26.06
CA VAL A 307 27.73 -6.83 -25.47
C VAL A 307 28.98 -6.12 -26.00
N THR A 308 28.80 -4.99 -26.68
CA THR A 308 29.89 -4.02 -26.87
C THR A 308 29.98 -3.18 -25.61
N ILE A 309 31.07 -3.33 -24.86
CA ILE A 309 31.38 -2.43 -23.75
C ILE A 309 32.26 -1.34 -24.35
N ASP A 310 31.68 -0.16 -24.59
CA ASP A 310 32.46 1.02 -24.92
C ASP A 310 33.31 1.38 -23.69
N GLY A 311 34.63 1.31 -23.87
CA GLY A 311 35.63 1.72 -22.88
C GLY A 311 35.83 3.23 -22.84
#